data_AF-A0A5D0MVD4-F1
#
_entry.id   AF-A0A5D0MVD4-F1
#
_cell.length_a   1.000
_cell.length_b   1.000
_cell.length_c   1.000
_cell.angle_alpha   90.00
_cell.angle_beta   90.00
_cell.angle_gamma   90.00
#
_symmetry.space_group_name_H-M   'P 1'
#
loop_
_entity.id
_entity.type
_entity.pdbx_description
1 polymer ?
#
loop_
_entity_poly.entity_id
_entity_poly.type
_entity_poly.pdbx_seq_one_letter_code
_entity_poly.pdbx_strand_id
1 'polypeptide(L)'
;MLRQQDVGHRIVVRRIVGIREGRPLFSDALGELVELSETHITLATDRGRLRVPVGQVHRAKRVPPARRPTAAAVIALELAADEAWPAPVRGRLGDWLLRSAAGWTGRANSALPVGDPDRPLPAALDAVQRWYAERGQPAMVNTPLPLAAPVGAELDARGWTARPPVLVQTAPLTALPPGRPDLPPVGLAPTPSAEWLAVAAGRKGGLPDEARHVLTAVDRIRFAHLHVDGRLLAVGRGTVTGGGRWLGLTLIEVLPEARRRGFAGAVMRALADWGRAEGATHAFLQVEQRNTGAVALYQGLGFTTHHTYLTRVAPD
;
A
#
# COMPACT_ATOMS: atom_id res chain seq x y z
N MET A 1 -10.75 -16.60 15.69
CA MET A 1 -9.29 -16.52 15.88
C MET A 1 -8.72 -15.51 14.90
N LEU A 2 -7.66 -14.81 15.31
CA LEU A 2 -6.92 -13.96 14.38
C LEU A 2 -6.17 -14.83 13.36
N ARG A 3 -5.91 -14.28 12.18
CA ARG A 3 -5.18 -14.91 11.07
C ARG A 3 -4.01 -14.02 10.66
N GLN A 4 -3.02 -14.56 9.93
CA GLN A 4 -1.84 -13.77 9.55
C GLN A 4 -2.19 -12.50 8.73
N GLN A 5 -3.26 -12.57 7.95
CA GLN A 5 -3.86 -11.43 7.25
C GLN A 5 -4.34 -10.30 8.19
N ASP A 6 -4.54 -10.54 9.49
CA ASP A 6 -4.95 -9.53 10.46
C ASP A 6 -3.80 -8.62 10.88
N VAL A 7 -2.54 -8.97 10.56
CA VAL A 7 -1.39 -8.09 10.76
C VAL A 7 -1.58 -6.82 9.91
N GLY A 8 -1.34 -5.64 10.49
CA GLY A 8 -1.66 -4.35 9.87
C GLY A 8 -3.03 -3.78 10.23
N HIS A 9 -3.85 -4.52 10.98
CA HIS A 9 -5.19 -4.08 11.38
C HIS A 9 -5.24 -3.71 12.84
N ARG A 10 -6.14 -2.78 13.17
CA ARG A 10 -6.48 -2.46 14.55
C ARG A 10 -7.28 -3.62 15.15
N ILE A 11 -6.74 -4.21 16.21
CA ILE A 11 -7.32 -5.35 16.92
C ILE A 11 -7.63 -4.93 18.35
N VAL A 12 -8.81 -5.31 18.84
CA VAL A 12 -9.07 -5.37 20.28
C VAL A 12 -8.86 -6.80 20.75
N VAL A 13 -8.08 -6.95 21.82
CA VAL A 13 -7.74 -8.22 22.45
C VAL A 13 -8.21 -8.17 23.89
N ARG A 14 -9.14 -9.03 24.25
CA ARG A 14 -9.42 -9.37 25.65
C ARG A 14 -8.42 -10.42 26.10
N ARG A 15 -7.59 -10.07 27.08
CA ARG A 15 -6.54 -10.93 27.62
C ARG A 15 -6.77 -11.27 29.10
N ILE A 16 -6.35 -12.46 29.49
CA ILE A 16 -6.28 -12.90 30.89
C ILE A 16 -5.04 -12.27 31.51
N VAL A 17 -5.20 -11.55 32.62
CA VAL A 17 -4.12 -10.85 33.32
C VAL A 17 -3.84 -11.40 34.72
N GLY A 18 -4.64 -12.38 35.16
CA GLY A 18 -4.48 -13.06 36.44
C GLY A 18 -5.66 -13.97 36.72
N ILE A 19 -5.62 -14.64 37.88
CA ILE A 19 -6.73 -15.45 38.40
C ILE A 19 -6.96 -15.01 39.85
N ARG A 20 -8.23 -14.78 40.21
CA ARG A 20 -8.64 -14.47 41.59
C ARG A 20 -9.80 -15.37 41.96
N GLU A 21 -9.70 -16.08 43.07
CA GLU A 21 -10.73 -17.01 43.57
C GLU A 21 -11.19 -18.01 42.49
N GLY A 22 -10.23 -18.57 41.75
CA GLY A 22 -10.47 -19.53 40.67
C GLY A 22 -11.08 -18.93 39.39
N ARG A 23 -11.31 -17.62 39.32
CA ARG A 23 -11.88 -16.93 38.14
C ARG A 23 -10.83 -16.10 37.41
N PRO A 24 -10.74 -16.18 36.07
CA PRO A 24 -9.82 -15.37 35.29
C PRO A 24 -10.20 -13.87 35.36
N LEU A 25 -9.19 -13.04 35.56
CA LEU A 25 -9.30 -11.58 35.46
C LEU A 25 -8.96 -11.15 34.03
N PHE A 26 -9.78 -10.26 33.48
CA PHE A 26 -9.64 -9.79 32.10
C PHE A 26 -9.20 -8.33 32.03
N SER A 27 -8.41 -8.03 31.01
CA SER A 27 -8.10 -6.67 30.58
C SER A 27 -8.21 -6.61 29.06
N ASP A 28 -8.74 -5.51 28.55
CA ASP A 28 -8.82 -5.26 27.11
C ASP A 28 -7.63 -4.39 26.68
N ALA A 29 -7.00 -4.79 25.58
CA ALA A 29 -5.96 -4.03 24.92
C ALA A 29 -6.38 -3.72 23.48
N LEU A 30 -6.14 -2.48 23.06
CA LEU A 30 -6.48 -2.00 21.73
C LEU A 30 -5.22 -1.46 21.07
N GLY A 31 -4.92 -1.95 19.87
CA GLY A 31 -3.75 -1.53 19.14
C GLY A 31 -3.73 -2.10 17.73
N GLU A 32 -2.73 -1.75 16.95
CA GLU A 32 -2.48 -2.38 15.66
C GLU A 32 -1.77 -3.73 15.87
N LEU A 33 -2.24 -4.80 15.24
CA LEU A 33 -1.55 -6.09 15.27
C LEU A 33 -0.31 -5.99 14.39
N VAL A 34 0.85 -6.00 15.02
CA VAL A 34 2.15 -5.93 14.34
C VAL A 34 2.80 -7.29 14.19
N GLU A 35 2.36 -8.27 14.98
CA GLU A 35 2.88 -9.64 14.92
C GLU A 35 1.82 -10.63 15.38
N LEU A 36 1.71 -11.72 14.62
CA LEU A 36 0.97 -12.91 14.99
C LEU A 36 1.93 -14.10 14.79
N SER A 37 2.11 -14.88 15.85
CA SER A 37 2.90 -16.12 15.85
C SER A 37 2.13 -17.23 16.56
N GLU A 38 2.68 -18.44 16.56
CA GLU A 38 2.10 -19.59 17.28
C GLU A 38 2.08 -19.40 18.81
N THR A 39 3.02 -18.61 19.36
CA THR A 39 3.20 -18.48 20.81
C THR A 39 2.61 -17.20 21.38
N HIS A 40 2.51 -16.15 20.58
CA HIS A 40 2.06 -14.84 21.03
C HIS A 40 1.55 -13.95 19.90
N ILE A 41 0.84 -12.91 20.30
CA ILE A 41 0.55 -11.73 19.46
C ILE A 41 1.27 -10.50 20.02
N THR A 42 1.62 -9.57 19.14
CA THR A 42 2.15 -8.26 19.53
C THR A 42 1.23 -7.17 18.99
N LEU A 43 0.74 -6.31 19.88
CA LEU A 43 -0.01 -5.10 19.55
C LEU A 43 0.89 -3.87 19.71
N ALA A 44 0.88 -2.97 18.74
CA ALA A 44 1.33 -1.59 18.95
C ALA A 44 0.16 -0.79 19.55
N THR A 45 0.25 -0.48 20.85
CA THR A 45 -0.77 0.28 21.59
C THR A 45 -0.31 1.73 21.83
N ASP A 46 -1.22 2.58 22.30
CA ASP A 46 -0.92 3.95 22.74
C ASP A 46 0.12 4.00 23.90
N ARG A 47 0.17 2.94 24.71
CA ARG A 47 1.13 2.76 25.81
C ARG A 47 2.39 1.99 25.42
N GLY A 48 2.62 1.81 24.12
CA GLY A 48 3.76 1.06 23.58
C GLY A 48 3.41 -0.36 23.14
N ARG A 49 4.44 -1.18 22.88
CA ARG A 49 4.25 -2.54 22.36
C ARG A 49 3.79 -3.46 23.49
N LEU A 50 2.67 -4.14 23.28
CA LEU A 50 2.13 -5.14 24.18
C LEU A 50 2.23 -6.53 23.55
N ARG A 51 3.03 -7.41 24.15
CA ARG A 51 3.11 -8.82 23.80
C ARG A 51 2.14 -9.62 24.67
N VAL A 52 1.26 -10.42 24.05
CA VAL A 52 0.28 -11.26 24.74
C VAL A 52 0.48 -12.72 24.30
N PRO A 53 0.84 -13.64 25.21
CA PRO A 53 0.87 -15.08 24.93
C PRO A 53 -0.47 -15.58 24.39
N VAL A 54 -0.47 -16.48 23.40
CA VAL A 54 -1.70 -17.00 22.79
C VAL A 54 -2.62 -17.64 23.84
N GLY A 55 -2.08 -18.36 24.82
CA GLY A 55 -2.86 -18.96 25.92
C GLY A 55 -3.52 -17.93 26.85
N GLN A 56 -3.11 -16.67 26.82
CA GLN A 56 -3.74 -15.58 27.58
C GLN A 56 -4.76 -14.80 26.74
N VAL A 57 -4.90 -15.07 25.44
CA VAL A 57 -5.90 -14.40 24.59
C VAL A 57 -7.25 -15.09 24.79
N HIS A 58 -8.16 -14.42 25.49
CA HIS A 58 -9.53 -14.91 25.66
C HIS A 58 -10.39 -14.63 24.43
N ARG A 59 -10.28 -13.42 23.86
CA ARG A 59 -10.96 -13.04 22.61
C ARG A 59 -10.15 -12.00 21.87
N ALA A 60 -10.16 -12.08 20.55
CA ALA A 60 -9.58 -11.04 19.70
C ALA A 60 -10.45 -10.82 18.46
N LYS A 61 -10.62 -9.56 18.07
CA LYS A 61 -11.33 -9.21 16.84
C LYS A 61 -10.73 -7.95 16.22
N ARG A 62 -10.83 -7.86 14.88
CA ARG A 62 -10.62 -6.61 14.17
C ARG A 62 -11.62 -5.57 14.64
N VAL A 63 -11.15 -4.33 14.75
CA VAL A 63 -11.99 -3.17 14.96
C VAL A 63 -11.66 -2.11 13.90
N PRO A 64 -12.61 -1.22 13.58
CA PRO A 64 -12.34 -0.14 12.65
C PRO A 64 -11.15 0.72 13.08
N PRO A 65 -10.43 1.35 12.13
CA PRO A 65 -9.41 2.35 12.43
C PRO A 65 -9.92 3.41 13.41
N ALA A 66 -9.04 3.94 14.26
CA ALA A 66 -9.40 4.96 15.26
C ALA A 66 -10.06 6.20 14.63
N ARG A 67 -9.64 6.53 13.41
CA ARG A 67 -10.23 7.57 12.58
C ARG A 67 -10.40 6.98 11.19
N ARG A 68 -11.64 6.88 10.70
CA ARG A 68 -11.85 6.63 9.28
C ARG A 68 -11.47 7.90 8.53
N PRO A 69 -10.66 7.83 7.47
CA PRO A 69 -10.46 8.99 6.62
C PRO A 69 -11.81 9.42 6.04
N THR A 70 -11.98 10.73 5.86
CA THR A 70 -13.15 11.25 5.15
C THR A 70 -13.12 10.79 3.69
N ALA A 71 -14.28 10.78 3.02
CA ALA A 71 -14.35 10.48 1.59
C ALA A 71 -13.39 11.38 0.79
N ALA A 72 -13.37 12.68 1.09
CA ALA A 72 -12.45 13.64 0.49
C ALA A 72 -10.96 13.28 0.71
N ALA A 73 -10.58 12.79 1.89
CA ALA A 73 -9.20 12.37 2.15
C ALA A 73 -8.82 11.09 1.39
N VAL A 74 -9.75 10.13 1.24
CA VAL A 74 -9.53 8.94 0.40
C VAL A 74 -9.38 9.35 -1.07
N ILE A 75 -10.29 10.17 -1.59
CA ILE A 75 -10.24 10.68 -2.97
C ILE A 75 -8.91 11.39 -3.23
N ALA A 76 -8.52 12.34 -2.37
CA ALA A 76 -7.29 13.10 -2.56
C ALA A 76 -6.04 12.20 -2.59
N LEU A 77 -5.98 11.17 -1.75
CA LEU A 77 -4.84 10.25 -1.72
C LEU A 77 -4.85 9.27 -2.90
N GLU A 78 -6.01 8.78 -3.33
CA GLU A 78 -6.12 7.92 -4.52
C GLU A 78 -5.76 8.68 -5.81
N LEU A 79 -6.14 9.97 -5.92
CA LEU A 79 -5.69 10.84 -7.01
C LEU A 79 -4.18 11.09 -6.98
N ALA A 80 -3.61 11.38 -5.80
CA ALA A 80 -2.16 11.51 -5.65
C ALA A 80 -1.41 10.21 -5.98
N ALA A 81 -2.01 9.05 -5.69
CA ALA A 81 -1.48 7.74 -6.04
C ALA A 81 -1.58 7.44 -7.54
N ASP A 82 -2.64 7.90 -8.21
CA ASP A 82 -2.78 7.83 -9.66
C ASP A 82 -1.72 8.66 -10.37
N GLU A 83 -1.51 9.91 -9.92
CA GLU A 83 -0.44 10.80 -10.40
C GLU A 83 0.95 10.18 -10.22
N ALA A 84 1.16 9.41 -9.16
CA ALA A 84 2.44 8.77 -8.86
C ALA A 84 2.72 7.53 -9.74
N TRP A 85 1.71 7.00 -10.42
CA TRP A 85 1.78 5.75 -11.18
C TRP A 85 0.91 5.84 -12.45
N PRO A 86 1.18 6.81 -13.33
CA PRO A 86 0.24 7.23 -14.39
C PRO A 86 0.11 6.17 -15.48
N ALA A 87 -1.12 5.82 -15.82
CA ALA A 87 -1.40 4.97 -16.97
C ALA A 87 -1.21 5.74 -18.29
N PRO A 88 -0.62 5.13 -19.32
CA PRO A 88 -0.43 5.76 -20.63
C PRO A 88 -1.76 6.05 -21.34
N VAL A 89 -2.77 5.22 -21.13
CA VAL A 89 -4.11 5.41 -21.70
C VAL A 89 -5.09 5.70 -20.58
N ARG A 90 -5.80 6.83 -20.69
CA ARG A 90 -6.73 7.31 -19.66
C ARG A 90 -8.09 7.65 -20.28
N GLY A 91 -9.13 7.57 -19.47
CA GLY A 91 -10.49 7.98 -19.79
C GLY A 91 -11.24 8.40 -18.54
N ARG A 92 -12.49 8.86 -18.71
CA ARG A 92 -13.36 9.26 -17.60
C ARG A 92 -14.78 8.77 -17.79
N LEU A 93 -15.47 8.53 -16.66
CA LEU A 93 -16.92 8.33 -16.57
C LEU A 93 -17.40 9.13 -15.36
N GLY A 94 -17.83 10.37 -15.58
CA GLY A 94 -18.00 11.34 -14.49
C GLY A 94 -16.68 11.56 -13.75
N ASP A 95 -16.72 11.38 -12.43
CA ASP A 95 -15.52 11.49 -11.57
C ASP A 95 -14.62 10.26 -11.63
N TRP A 96 -15.09 9.14 -12.20
CA TRP A 96 -14.29 7.93 -12.27
C TRP A 96 -13.16 8.07 -13.28
N LEU A 97 -12.00 7.52 -12.94
CA LEU A 97 -10.87 7.42 -13.85
C LEU A 97 -10.84 6.04 -14.49
N LEU A 98 -10.70 5.97 -15.82
CA LEU A 98 -10.39 4.75 -16.56
C LEU A 98 -8.90 4.77 -16.92
N ARG A 99 -8.21 3.64 -16.73
CA ARG A 99 -6.74 3.57 -16.80
C ARG A 99 -6.33 2.26 -17.43
N SER A 100 -5.52 2.31 -18.48
CA SER A 100 -4.95 1.12 -19.12
C SER A 100 -3.45 1.29 -19.32
N ALA A 101 -2.72 0.25 -18.92
CA ALA A 101 -1.28 0.12 -19.07
C ALA A 101 -0.97 -1.28 -19.62
N ALA A 102 -1.68 -1.67 -20.68
CA ALA A 102 -1.53 -2.98 -21.33
C ALA A 102 -1.63 -4.18 -20.37
N GLY A 103 -2.44 -4.09 -19.30
CA GLY A 103 -2.56 -5.14 -18.29
C GLY A 103 -1.39 -5.25 -17.30
N TRP A 104 -0.34 -4.43 -17.39
CA TRP A 104 0.90 -4.60 -16.62
C TRP A 104 0.70 -4.56 -15.09
N THR A 105 -0.12 -3.63 -14.57
CA THR A 105 -0.43 -3.58 -13.14
C THR A 105 -1.88 -3.20 -12.89
N GLY A 106 -2.52 -3.79 -11.88
CA GLY A 106 -3.89 -3.40 -11.49
C GLY A 106 -4.01 -1.94 -11.00
N ARG A 107 -2.90 -1.30 -10.60
CA ARG A 107 -2.89 0.13 -10.22
C ARG A 107 -3.00 1.06 -11.43
N ALA A 108 -2.34 0.74 -12.54
CA ALA A 108 -2.43 1.50 -13.78
C ALA A 108 -3.42 0.90 -14.80
N ASN A 109 -4.04 -0.24 -14.48
CA ASN A 109 -4.94 -0.99 -15.35
C ASN A 109 -6.23 -1.35 -14.61
N SER A 110 -6.98 -0.34 -14.18
CA SER A 110 -8.28 -0.50 -13.53
C SER A 110 -9.06 0.82 -13.53
N ALA A 111 -10.39 0.72 -13.59
CA ALA A 111 -11.25 1.85 -13.27
C ALA A 111 -11.11 2.21 -11.78
N LEU A 112 -11.16 3.50 -11.47
CA LEU A 112 -11.02 4.05 -10.13
C LEU A 112 -12.23 4.93 -9.80
N PRO A 113 -13.17 4.46 -8.97
CA PRO A 113 -14.36 5.19 -8.55
C PRO A 113 -14.02 6.19 -7.44
N VAL A 114 -13.50 7.36 -7.81
CA VAL A 114 -13.13 8.47 -6.92
C VAL A 114 -14.18 9.59 -6.91
N GLY A 115 -15.45 9.19 -6.79
CA GLY A 115 -16.60 10.09 -6.85
C GLY A 115 -17.78 9.42 -7.56
N ASP A 116 -18.66 10.24 -8.11
CA ASP A 116 -19.87 9.75 -8.78
C ASP A 116 -19.63 9.53 -10.28
N PRO A 117 -20.15 8.42 -10.85
CA PRO A 117 -20.16 8.27 -12.29
C PRO A 117 -21.19 9.22 -12.94
N ASP A 118 -21.03 9.48 -14.24
CA ASP A 118 -21.94 10.31 -15.04
C ASP A 118 -23.30 9.66 -15.37
N ARG A 119 -23.57 8.47 -14.83
CA ARG A 119 -24.72 7.62 -15.12
C ARG A 119 -25.01 6.68 -13.95
N PRO A 120 -26.18 6.02 -13.90
CA PRO A 120 -26.47 5.03 -12.86
C PRO A 120 -25.38 3.96 -12.75
N LEU A 121 -25.05 3.56 -11.51
CA LEU A 121 -23.95 2.64 -11.21
C LEU A 121 -23.97 1.36 -12.09
N PRO A 122 -25.13 0.71 -12.33
CA PRO A 122 -25.16 -0.43 -13.24
C PRO A 122 -24.64 -0.13 -14.65
N ALA A 123 -25.10 0.97 -15.24
CA ALA A 123 -24.69 1.40 -16.57
C ALA A 123 -23.23 1.90 -16.60
N ALA A 124 -22.72 2.43 -15.48
CA ALA A 124 -21.32 2.81 -15.35
C ALA A 124 -20.40 1.59 -15.43
N LEU A 125 -20.75 0.50 -14.76
CA LEU A 125 -19.99 -0.76 -14.83
C LEU A 125 -20.04 -1.40 -16.22
N ASP A 126 -21.18 -1.34 -16.90
CA ASP A 126 -21.28 -1.80 -18.30
C ASP A 126 -20.37 -0.98 -19.22
N ALA A 127 -20.28 0.34 -19.00
CA ALA A 127 -19.38 1.22 -19.73
C ALA A 127 -17.90 0.92 -19.44
N VAL A 128 -17.56 0.60 -18.17
CA VAL A 128 -16.23 0.12 -17.79
C VAL A 128 -15.88 -1.16 -18.55
N GLN A 129 -16.78 -2.16 -18.57
CA GLN A 129 -16.54 -3.41 -19.29
C GLN A 129 -16.30 -3.20 -20.78
N ARG A 130 -17.14 -2.39 -21.45
CA ARG A 130 -16.95 -2.04 -22.86
C ARG A 130 -15.61 -1.36 -23.11
N TRP A 131 -15.20 -0.40 -22.27
CA TRP A 131 -13.95 0.33 -22.45
C TRP A 131 -12.70 -0.58 -22.42
N TYR A 132 -12.69 -1.60 -21.55
CA TYR A 132 -11.62 -2.60 -21.52
C TYR A 132 -11.75 -3.63 -22.66
N ALA A 133 -12.98 -4.05 -23.01
CA ALA A 133 -13.22 -5.00 -24.11
C ALA A 133 -12.76 -4.44 -25.48
N GLU A 134 -13.00 -3.15 -25.75
CA GLU A 134 -12.49 -2.45 -26.95
C GLU A 134 -10.95 -2.47 -27.06
N ARG A 135 -10.26 -2.77 -25.95
CA ARG A 135 -8.79 -2.89 -25.86
C ARG A 135 -8.33 -4.34 -25.72
N GLY A 136 -9.23 -5.31 -25.85
CA GLY A 136 -8.92 -6.73 -25.68
C GLY A 136 -8.46 -7.09 -24.26
N GLN A 137 -8.94 -6.36 -23.24
CA GLN A 137 -8.52 -6.53 -21.84
C GLN A 137 -9.68 -6.93 -20.94
N PRO A 138 -9.43 -7.73 -19.89
CA PRO A 138 -10.41 -7.96 -18.84
C PRO A 138 -10.64 -6.67 -18.05
N ALA A 139 -11.91 -6.39 -17.74
CA ALA A 139 -12.26 -5.21 -16.97
C ALA A 139 -11.87 -5.38 -15.50
N MET A 140 -11.30 -4.32 -14.94
CA MET A 140 -10.89 -4.28 -13.54
C MET A 140 -11.35 -2.99 -12.88
N VAL A 141 -11.72 -3.05 -11.61
CA VAL A 141 -12.08 -1.88 -10.79
C VAL A 141 -11.29 -1.92 -9.48
N ASN A 142 -10.48 -0.90 -9.20
CA ASN A 142 -9.94 -0.70 -7.86
C ASN A 142 -11.01 -0.04 -7.00
N THR A 143 -11.39 -0.64 -5.88
CA THR A 143 -12.47 -0.15 -5.02
C THR A 143 -11.90 0.33 -3.67
N PRO A 144 -11.58 1.63 -3.53
CA PRO A 144 -11.12 2.18 -2.25
C PRO A 144 -12.22 2.09 -1.21
N LEU A 145 -11.95 1.50 -0.04
CA LEU A 145 -12.92 1.29 1.03
C LEU A 145 -12.66 2.26 2.19
N PRO A 146 -13.71 2.87 2.78
CA PRO A 146 -15.13 2.59 2.53
C PRO A 146 -15.77 3.37 1.37
N LEU A 147 -15.02 4.24 0.67
CA LEU A 147 -15.53 5.16 -0.36
C LEU A 147 -16.40 4.46 -1.42
N ALA A 148 -15.89 3.39 -2.00
CA ALA A 148 -16.49 2.63 -3.09
C ALA A 148 -17.26 1.38 -2.59
N ALA A 149 -17.75 1.39 -1.34
CA ALA A 149 -18.53 0.26 -0.82
C ALA A 149 -19.80 -0.04 -1.66
N PRO A 150 -20.59 0.96 -2.13
CA PRO A 150 -21.71 0.70 -3.04
C PRO A 150 -21.28 0.07 -4.37
N VAL A 151 -20.14 0.50 -4.92
CA VAL A 151 -19.55 -0.09 -6.14
C VAL A 151 -19.17 -1.55 -5.88
N GLY A 152 -18.55 -1.84 -4.73
CA GLY A 152 -18.22 -3.19 -4.31
C GLY A 152 -19.44 -4.11 -4.23
N ALA A 153 -20.56 -3.63 -3.69
CA ALA A 153 -21.81 -4.40 -3.58
C ALA A 153 -22.43 -4.72 -4.95
N GLU A 154 -22.43 -3.77 -5.88
CA GLU A 154 -22.89 -4.01 -7.26
C GLU A 154 -21.96 -5.01 -7.97
N LEU A 155 -20.65 -4.91 -7.76
CA LEU A 155 -19.67 -5.86 -8.32
C LEU A 155 -19.86 -7.27 -7.74
N ASP A 156 -20.19 -7.41 -6.46
CA ASP A 156 -20.55 -8.70 -5.84
C ASP A 156 -21.80 -9.29 -6.49
N ALA A 157 -22.85 -8.49 -6.70
CA ALA A 157 -24.09 -8.91 -7.36
C ALA A 157 -23.87 -9.40 -8.80
N ARG A 158 -22.83 -8.89 -9.47
CA ARG A 158 -22.42 -9.26 -10.83
C ARG A 158 -21.40 -10.38 -10.90
N GLY A 159 -21.04 -11.00 -9.77
CA GLY A 159 -20.10 -12.13 -9.73
C GLY A 159 -18.64 -11.75 -9.97
N TRP A 160 -18.27 -10.47 -9.83
CA TRP A 160 -16.86 -10.07 -9.96
C TRP A 160 -16.04 -10.64 -8.81
N THR A 161 -14.85 -11.13 -9.11
CA THR A 161 -13.94 -11.67 -8.07
C THR A 161 -13.04 -10.57 -7.52
N ALA A 162 -12.41 -10.81 -6.37
CA ALA A 162 -11.48 -9.88 -5.74
C ALA A 162 -10.07 -10.47 -5.67
N ARG A 163 -9.07 -9.67 -6.05
CA ARG A 163 -7.66 -9.93 -5.73
C ARG A 163 -7.40 -9.67 -4.24
N PRO A 164 -6.27 -10.15 -3.69
CA PRO A 164 -5.91 -9.88 -2.30
C PRO A 164 -5.99 -8.39 -1.93
N PRO A 165 -6.47 -8.04 -0.72
CA PRO A 165 -6.60 -6.65 -0.31
C PRO A 165 -5.26 -5.91 -0.33
N VAL A 166 -5.31 -4.64 -0.70
CA VAL A 166 -4.18 -3.73 -0.64
C VAL A 166 -4.39 -2.74 0.49
N LEU A 167 -3.35 -2.55 1.30
CA LEU A 167 -3.28 -1.53 2.33
C LEU A 167 -2.66 -0.27 1.69
N VAL A 168 -3.37 0.85 1.77
CA VAL A 168 -2.80 2.17 1.48
C VAL A 168 -2.32 2.72 2.81
N GLN A 169 -1.00 2.76 2.98
CA GLN A 169 -0.37 3.17 4.24
C GLN A 169 0.27 4.54 4.11
N THR A 170 0.20 5.31 5.19
CA THR A 170 0.75 6.68 5.25
C THR A 170 1.55 6.90 6.52
N ALA A 171 2.55 7.78 6.45
CA ALA A 171 3.29 8.29 7.59
C ALA A 171 3.59 9.79 7.38
N PRO A 172 3.52 10.65 8.41
CA PRO A 172 4.12 11.98 8.31
C PRO A 172 5.64 11.81 8.18
N LEU A 173 6.27 12.58 7.27
CA LEU A 173 7.71 12.43 7.04
C LEU A 173 8.51 12.75 8.31
N THR A 174 8.02 13.65 9.17
CA THR A 174 8.65 13.98 10.46
C THR A 174 8.73 12.82 11.45
N ALA A 175 7.89 11.79 11.31
CA ALA A 175 7.89 10.62 12.20
C ALA A 175 8.78 9.47 11.71
N LEU A 176 9.38 9.58 10.51
CA LEU A 176 10.27 8.54 10.02
C LEU A 176 11.55 8.46 10.88
N PRO A 177 12.03 7.25 11.21
CA PRO A 177 13.23 7.08 12.01
C PRO A 177 14.47 7.82 11.46
N PRO A 178 15.44 8.19 12.32
CA PRO A 178 16.70 8.73 11.88
C PRO A 178 17.44 7.76 10.95
N GLY A 179 18.23 8.32 10.03
CA GLY A 179 19.13 7.53 9.19
C GLY A 179 20.16 6.77 10.00
N ARG A 180 20.64 5.66 9.44
CA ARG A 180 21.67 4.80 10.03
C ARG A 180 23.01 5.12 9.36
N PRO A 181 23.93 5.86 10.03
CA PRO A 181 25.18 6.31 9.43
C PRO A 181 26.17 5.16 9.16
N ASP A 182 25.94 4.00 9.78
CA ASP A 182 26.69 2.76 9.57
C ASP A 182 26.35 2.05 8.25
N LEU A 183 25.31 2.48 7.54
CA LEU A 183 24.91 1.89 6.26
C LEU A 183 25.55 2.61 5.07
N PRO A 184 25.77 1.89 3.95
CA PRO A 184 26.22 2.49 2.70
C PRO A 184 25.28 3.62 2.24
N PRO A 185 25.82 4.67 1.59
CA PRO A 185 25.01 5.77 1.09
C PRO A 185 24.06 5.31 -0.01
N VAL A 186 22.88 5.94 -0.07
CA VAL A 186 21.89 5.74 -1.12
C VAL A 186 22.02 6.88 -2.13
N GLY A 187 22.26 6.56 -3.39
CA GLY A 187 22.20 7.53 -4.48
C GLY A 187 20.78 7.71 -5.00
N LEU A 188 20.47 8.91 -5.48
CA LEU A 188 19.18 9.25 -6.09
C LEU A 188 19.42 9.80 -7.49
N ALA A 189 18.82 9.19 -8.52
CA ALA A 189 18.90 9.63 -9.90
C ALA A 189 17.52 10.08 -10.42
N PRO A 190 17.42 11.06 -11.35
CA PRO A 190 16.16 11.46 -11.96
C PRO A 190 15.64 10.43 -12.99
N THR A 191 16.51 9.55 -13.49
CA THR A 191 16.17 8.47 -14.43
C THR A 191 16.67 7.12 -13.90
N PRO A 192 16.00 6.00 -14.21
CA PRO A 192 16.45 4.68 -13.77
C PRO A 192 17.62 4.19 -14.63
N SER A 193 18.61 3.56 -14.01
CA SER A 193 19.67 2.85 -14.73
C SER A 193 19.15 1.53 -15.31
N ALA A 194 19.93 0.92 -16.23
CA ALA A 194 19.61 -0.40 -16.76
C ALA A 194 19.52 -1.48 -15.67
N GLU A 195 20.43 -1.44 -14.68
CA GLU A 195 20.40 -2.36 -13.54
C GLU A 195 19.16 -2.16 -12.66
N TRP A 196 18.75 -0.90 -12.44
CA TRP A 196 17.52 -0.60 -11.70
C TRP A 196 16.29 -1.16 -12.42
N LEU A 197 16.22 -1.00 -13.75
CA LEU A 197 15.17 -1.56 -14.58
C LEU A 197 15.17 -3.09 -14.57
N ALA A 198 16.35 -3.73 -14.54
CA ALA A 198 16.45 -5.19 -14.43
C ALA A 198 15.85 -5.72 -13.12
N VAL A 199 16.09 -5.04 -12.00
CA VAL A 199 15.46 -5.38 -10.70
C VAL A 199 13.94 -5.21 -10.78
N ALA A 200 13.47 -4.09 -11.33
CA ALA A 200 12.03 -3.84 -11.50
C ALA A 200 11.36 -4.88 -12.41
N ALA A 201 12.02 -5.27 -13.50
CA ALA A 201 11.55 -6.30 -14.43
C ALA A 201 11.42 -7.66 -13.74
N GLY A 202 12.44 -8.11 -13.02
CA GLY A 202 12.42 -9.38 -12.28
C GLY A 202 11.27 -9.43 -11.26
N ARG A 203 10.96 -8.29 -10.63
CA ARG A 203 9.86 -8.19 -9.67
C ARG A 203 8.48 -8.21 -10.31
N LYS A 204 8.34 -7.63 -11.50
CA LYS A 204 7.06 -7.44 -12.21
C LYS A 204 6.77 -8.49 -13.27
N GLY A 205 7.69 -9.44 -13.49
CA GLY A 205 7.56 -10.44 -14.56
C GLY A 205 7.79 -9.84 -15.95
N GLY A 206 8.57 -8.75 -16.03
CA GLY A 206 8.86 -8.01 -17.25
C GLY A 206 8.54 -6.52 -17.18
N LEU A 207 9.07 -5.78 -18.15
CA LEU A 207 8.81 -4.35 -18.39
C LEU A 207 8.42 -4.16 -19.86
N PRO A 208 7.14 -4.28 -20.22
CA PRO A 208 6.67 -3.84 -21.53
C PRO A 208 6.85 -2.33 -21.71
N ASP A 209 6.69 -1.80 -22.92
CA ASP A 209 6.92 -0.38 -23.18
C ASP A 209 5.99 0.54 -22.36
N GLU A 210 4.76 0.12 -22.09
CA GLU A 210 3.83 0.81 -21.21
C GLU A 210 4.36 0.92 -19.77
N ALA A 211 5.16 -0.06 -19.34
CA ALA A 211 5.78 -0.02 -18.02
C ALA A 211 6.79 1.13 -17.90
N ARG A 212 7.52 1.44 -18.99
CA ARG A 212 8.45 2.57 -19.00
C ARG A 212 7.70 3.88 -18.77
N HIS A 213 6.60 4.10 -19.49
CA HIS A 213 5.75 5.26 -19.28
C HIS A 213 5.30 5.38 -17.81
N VAL A 214 4.72 4.32 -17.26
CA VAL A 214 4.23 4.31 -15.87
C VAL A 214 5.36 4.60 -14.86
N LEU A 215 6.57 4.12 -15.14
CA LEU A 215 7.72 4.33 -14.26
C LEU A 215 8.25 5.77 -14.31
N THR A 216 8.28 6.40 -15.48
CA THR A 216 9.05 7.64 -15.69
C THR A 216 8.21 8.89 -15.95
N ALA A 217 6.93 8.77 -16.29
CA ALA A 217 6.07 9.90 -16.66
C ALA A 217 5.52 10.71 -15.47
N VAL A 218 6.38 11.01 -14.48
CA VAL A 218 6.04 11.83 -13.31
C VAL A 218 7.08 12.92 -13.16
N ASP A 219 6.65 14.18 -13.10
CA ASP A 219 7.55 15.35 -13.12
C ASP A 219 8.58 15.35 -11.99
N ARG A 220 8.11 15.12 -10.75
CA ARG A 220 8.97 15.08 -9.55
C ARG A 220 9.19 13.64 -9.14
N ILE A 221 10.29 13.06 -9.61
CA ILE A 221 10.63 11.64 -9.43
C ILE A 221 12.11 11.43 -9.09
N ARG A 222 12.40 10.44 -8.24
CA ARG A 222 13.75 9.90 -8.03
C ARG A 222 13.76 8.37 -7.97
N PHE A 223 14.82 7.82 -8.52
CA PHE A 223 15.18 6.41 -8.49
C PHE A 223 16.34 6.24 -7.52
N ALA A 224 16.05 5.64 -6.37
CA ALA A 224 17.04 5.32 -5.37
C ALA A 224 17.78 4.04 -5.73
N HIS A 225 19.09 4.03 -5.47
CA HIS A 225 19.96 2.88 -5.66
C HIS A 225 21.02 2.83 -4.56
N LEU A 226 21.24 1.64 -4.00
CA LEU A 226 22.27 1.37 -3.00
C LEU A 226 23.20 0.30 -3.54
N HIS A 227 24.50 0.61 -3.55
CA HIS A 227 25.55 -0.31 -3.95
C HIS A 227 26.43 -0.70 -2.77
N VAL A 228 26.93 -1.93 -2.78
CA VAL A 228 27.99 -2.41 -1.89
C VAL A 228 29.00 -3.12 -2.76
N ASP A 229 30.28 -2.75 -2.63
CA ASP A 229 31.39 -3.31 -3.42
C ASP A 229 31.10 -3.32 -4.93
N GLY A 230 30.54 -2.21 -5.43
CA GLY A 230 30.18 -2.03 -6.85
C GLY A 230 28.92 -2.75 -7.31
N ARG A 231 28.23 -3.52 -6.45
CA ARG A 231 27.02 -4.27 -6.81
C ARG A 231 25.75 -3.58 -6.34
N LEU A 232 24.75 -3.43 -7.20
CA LEU A 232 23.43 -2.92 -6.84
C LEU A 232 22.70 -3.92 -5.93
N LEU A 233 22.36 -3.53 -4.71
CA LEU A 233 21.72 -4.43 -3.73
C LEU A 233 20.32 -3.99 -3.28
N ALA A 234 19.99 -2.71 -3.42
CA ALA A 234 18.66 -2.21 -3.11
C ALA A 234 18.26 -1.05 -4.02
N VAL A 235 16.96 -0.97 -4.30
CA VAL A 235 16.36 0.05 -5.15
C VAL A 235 15.08 0.59 -4.53
N GLY A 236 14.68 1.78 -4.97
CA GLY A 236 13.39 2.37 -4.66
C GLY A 236 13.00 3.44 -5.67
N ARG A 237 11.71 3.78 -5.71
CA ARG A 237 11.20 4.92 -6.48
C ARG A 237 10.37 5.82 -5.58
N GLY A 238 10.72 7.10 -5.57
CA GLY A 238 9.97 8.16 -4.90
C GLY A 238 9.38 9.13 -5.93
N THR A 239 8.14 9.55 -5.71
CA THR A 239 7.47 10.59 -6.51
C THR A 239 6.81 11.62 -5.61
N VAL A 240 6.82 12.90 -5.98
CA VAL A 240 6.08 13.94 -5.24
C VAL A 240 4.84 14.37 -6.02
N THR A 241 3.66 14.09 -5.46
CA THR A 241 2.34 14.25 -6.12
C THR A 241 1.30 14.85 -5.18
N GLY A 242 0.07 15.05 -5.66
CA GLY A 242 -1.04 15.59 -4.88
C GLY A 242 -0.79 17.02 -4.44
N GLY A 243 -0.44 17.89 -5.39
CA GLY A 243 -0.08 19.29 -5.12
C GLY A 243 1.22 19.47 -4.34
N GLY A 244 2.12 18.47 -4.39
CA GLY A 244 3.40 18.51 -3.66
C GLY A 244 3.35 17.96 -2.23
N ARG A 245 2.17 17.57 -1.74
CA ARG A 245 2.00 17.12 -0.34
C ARG A 245 2.59 15.74 -0.08
N TRP A 246 2.52 14.85 -1.06
CA TRP A 246 2.68 13.41 -0.87
C TRP A 246 3.95 12.88 -1.55
N LEU A 247 4.78 12.18 -0.79
CA LEU A 247 5.84 11.31 -1.31
C LEU A 247 5.29 9.90 -1.52
N GLY A 248 5.06 9.52 -2.78
CA GLY A 248 4.72 8.15 -3.16
C GLY A 248 5.95 7.26 -3.19
N LEU A 249 5.97 6.21 -2.37
CA LEU A 249 7.04 5.21 -2.33
C LEU A 249 6.59 3.95 -3.05
N THR A 250 7.34 3.57 -4.08
CA THR A 250 7.04 2.42 -4.95
C THR A 250 8.30 1.64 -5.28
N LEU A 251 8.17 0.35 -5.61
CA LEU A 251 9.30 -0.51 -6.00
C LEU A 251 10.48 -0.48 -5.01
N ILE A 252 10.18 -0.46 -3.71
CA ILE A 252 11.18 -0.64 -2.66
C ILE A 252 11.57 -2.11 -2.63
N GLU A 253 12.77 -2.44 -3.13
CA GLU A 253 13.23 -3.80 -3.27
C GLU A 253 14.67 -3.95 -2.78
N VAL A 254 14.94 -5.05 -2.09
CA VAL A 254 16.28 -5.46 -1.63
C VAL A 254 16.53 -6.85 -2.17
N LEU A 255 17.66 -7.04 -2.84
CA LEU A 255 18.05 -8.32 -3.40
C LEU A 255 18.10 -9.40 -2.29
N PRO A 256 17.69 -10.65 -2.56
CA PRO A 256 17.56 -11.70 -1.55
C PRO A 256 18.77 -11.85 -0.63
N GLU A 257 19.97 -11.80 -1.17
CA GLU A 257 21.26 -11.93 -0.48
C GLU A 257 21.59 -10.75 0.45
N ALA A 258 20.91 -9.61 0.29
CA ALA A 258 21.16 -8.38 1.01
C ALA A 258 20.04 -8.02 2.02
N ARG A 259 19.04 -8.90 2.16
CA ARG A 259 17.89 -8.67 3.05
C ARG A 259 18.31 -8.64 4.52
N ARG A 260 17.45 -8.00 5.34
CA ARG A 260 17.62 -7.88 6.81
C ARG A 260 18.86 -7.11 7.27
N ARG A 261 19.52 -6.38 6.36
CA ARG A 261 20.68 -5.50 6.65
C ARG A 261 20.31 -4.01 6.78
N GLY A 262 19.02 -3.68 6.85
CA GLY A 262 18.54 -2.29 6.98
C GLY A 262 18.44 -1.49 5.67
N PHE A 263 18.83 -2.06 4.52
CA PHE A 263 18.90 -1.32 3.25
C PHE A 263 17.57 -0.75 2.75
N ALA A 264 16.44 -1.45 2.96
CA ALA A 264 15.12 -0.90 2.60
C ALA A 264 14.80 0.39 3.39
N GLY A 265 15.15 0.41 4.68
CA GLY A 265 15.00 1.60 5.52
C GLY A 265 15.90 2.75 5.07
N ALA A 266 17.14 2.46 4.68
CA ALA A 266 18.06 3.45 4.13
C ALA A 266 17.52 4.07 2.83
N VAL A 267 17.02 3.24 1.91
CA VAL A 267 16.40 3.69 0.66
C VAL A 267 15.20 4.59 0.91
N MET A 268 14.26 4.15 1.76
CA MET A 268 13.09 4.95 2.10
C MET A 268 13.46 6.26 2.80
N ARG A 269 14.51 6.25 3.63
CA ARG A 269 15.00 7.45 4.31
C ARG A 269 15.57 8.46 3.32
N ALA A 270 16.41 8.03 2.38
CA ALA A 270 16.96 8.92 1.35
C ALA A 270 15.85 9.54 0.48
N LEU A 271 14.87 8.74 0.07
CA LEU A 271 13.70 9.23 -0.65
C LEU A 271 12.86 10.20 0.19
N ALA A 272 12.73 9.96 1.50
CA ALA A 272 12.04 10.86 2.41
C ALA A 272 12.76 12.20 2.60
N ASP A 273 14.08 12.19 2.68
CA ASP A 273 14.88 13.42 2.77
C ASP A 273 14.73 14.24 1.48
N TRP A 274 14.80 13.61 0.31
CA TRP A 274 14.49 14.25 -0.96
C TRP A 274 13.04 14.76 -1.01
N GLY A 275 12.06 13.94 -0.63
CA GLY A 275 10.64 14.35 -0.63
C GLY A 275 10.37 15.56 0.26
N ARG A 276 11.01 15.67 1.43
CA ARG A 276 10.92 16.87 2.28
C ARG A 276 11.49 18.10 1.60
N ALA A 277 12.63 17.97 0.91
CA ALA A 277 13.22 19.06 0.15
C ALA A 277 12.31 19.55 -1.00
N GLU A 278 11.52 18.65 -1.58
CA GLU A 278 10.49 18.95 -2.59
C GLU A 278 9.17 19.48 -2.02
N GLY A 279 9.07 19.66 -0.69
CA GLY A 279 7.90 20.19 0.00
C GLY A 279 6.87 19.15 0.47
N ALA A 280 7.13 17.85 0.26
CA ALA A 280 6.26 16.81 0.76
C ALA A 280 6.25 16.80 2.29
N THR A 281 5.08 16.54 2.87
CA THR A 281 4.89 16.48 4.33
C THR A 281 4.58 15.06 4.81
N HIS A 282 4.05 14.22 3.91
CA HIS A 282 3.65 12.85 4.21
C HIS A 282 4.15 11.91 3.13
N ALA A 283 4.44 10.67 3.50
CA ALA A 283 4.66 9.58 2.57
C ALA A 283 3.42 8.69 2.47
N PHE A 284 3.23 8.08 1.31
CA PHE A 284 2.29 6.98 1.13
C PHE A 284 2.91 5.82 0.35
N LEU A 285 2.35 4.63 0.55
CA LEU A 285 2.66 3.44 -0.22
C LEU A 285 1.42 2.54 -0.33
N GLN A 286 1.47 1.62 -1.27
CA GLN A 286 0.43 0.61 -1.47
C GLN A 286 1.06 -0.78 -1.41
N VAL A 287 0.58 -1.62 -0.49
CA VAL A 287 1.15 -2.94 -0.23
C VAL A 287 0.05 -4.00 -0.10
N GLU A 288 0.17 -5.11 -0.83
CA GLU A 288 -0.73 -6.24 -0.64
C GLU A 288 -0.65 -6.74 0.81
N GLN A 289 -1.79 -6.93 1.45
CA GLN A 289 -1.91 -7.33 2.85
C GLN A 289 -1.15 -8.64 3.17
N ARG A 290 -1.07 -9.55 2.20
CA ARG A 290 -0.34 -10.82 2.35
C ARG A 290 1.18 -10.66 2.35
N ASN A 291 1.72 -9.51 1.96
CA ASN A 291 3.15 -9.21 2.02
C ASN A 291 3.54 -8.80 3.45
N THR A 292 3.43 -9.74 4.38
CA THR A 292 3.61 -9.53 5.82
C THR A 292 5.01 -8.97 6.15
N GLY A 293 6.04 -9.37 5.40
CA GLY A 293 7.40 -8.84 5.56
C GLY A 293 7.51 -7.35 5.24
N ALA A 294 6.89 -6.90 4.14
CA ALA A 294 6.86 -5.48 3.80
C ALA A 294 5.95 -4.68 4.75
N VAL A 295 4.78 -5.22 5.11
CA VAL A 295 3.87 -4.59 6.08
C VAL A 295 4.59 -4.36 7.42
N ALA A 296 5.29 -5.38 7.95
CA ALA A 296 6.04 -5.27 9.20
C ALA A 296 7.20 -4.25 9.09
N LEU A 297 7.89 -4.19 7.95
CA LEU A 297 8.89 -3.16 7.68
C LEU A 297 8.29 -1.76 7.76
N TYR A 298 7.20 -1.51 7.04
CA TYR A 298 6.59 -0.18 6.97
C TYR A 298 6.02 0.27 8.32
N GLN A 299 5.39 -0.64 9.08
CA GLN A 299 4.96 -0.36 10.46
C GLN A 299 6.14 0.02 11.35
N GLY A 300 7.27 -0.70 11.24
CA GLY A 300 8.50 -0.38 11.97
C GLY A 300 9.08 1.00 11.62
N LEU A 301 8.72 1.54 10.46
CA LEU A 301 9.06 2.89 10.01
C LEU A 301 7.98 3.94 10.33
N GLY A 302 6.90 3.57 11.04
CA GLY A 302 5.84 4.48 11.45
C GLY A 302 4.69 4.64 10.45
N PHE A 303 4.60 3.81 9.42
CA PHE A 303 3.44 3.78 8.54
C PHE A 303 2.25 3.11 9.21
N THR A 304 1.07 3.69 9.00
CA THR A 304 -0.21 3.14 9.44
C THR A 304 -1.16 3.04 8.26
N THR A 305 -2.10 2.11 8.31
CA THR A 305 -3.12 1.95 7.26
C THR A 305 -4.09 3.13 7.28
N HIS A 306 -4.10 3.94 6.22
CA HIS A 306 -5.06 5.03 6.01
C HIS A 306 -6.40 4.47 5.55
N HIS A 307 -6.36 3.64 4.51
CA HIS A 307 -7.50 2.94 3.96
C HIS A 307 -7.03 1.69 3.21
N THR A 308 -7.98 0.94 2.66
CA THR A 308 -7.70 -0.26 1.87
C THR A 308 -8.43 -0.21 0.56
N TYR A 309 -7.98 -0.92 -0.46
CA TYR A 309 -8.79 -1.16 -1.65
C TYR A 309 -8.77 -2.64 -2.05
N LEU A 310 -9.81 -3.06 -2.76
CA LEU A 310 -9.85 -4.34 -3.48
C LEU A 310 -9.73 -4.08 -4.98
N THR A 311 -8.88 -4.82 -5.65
CA THR A 311 -8.91 -4.88 -7.11
C THR A 311 -9.91 -5.96 -7.52
N ARG A 312 -11.02 -5.55 -8.11
CA ARG A 312 -12.10 -6.41 -8.59
C ARG A 312 -11.89 -6.74 -10.06
N VAL A 313 -12.11 -7.98 -10.46
CA VAL A 313 -11.92 -8.48 -11.82
C VAL A 313 -13.26 -9.01 -12.33
N ALA A 314 -13.63 -8.60 -13.54
CA ALA A 314 -14.84 -9.10 -14.20
C ALA A 314 -14.76 -10.62 -14.39
N PRO A 315 -15.89 -11.33 -14.35
CA PRO A 315 -15.93 -12.70 -14.85
C PRO A 315 -15.55 -12.74 -16.34
N ASP A 316 -15.02 -13.89 -16.79
CA ASP A 316 -14.75 -14.17 -18.20
C ASP A 316 -16.05 -14.20 -19.03
#